data_AF-A0A6A8LTG3-F1
#
_entry.id   AF-A0A6A8LTG3-F1
#
_cell.length_a   1.000
_cell.length_b   1.000
_cell.length_c   1.000
_cell.angle_alpha   90.00
_cell.angle_beta   90.00
_cell.angle_gamma   90.00
#
_symmetry.space_group_name_H-M   'P 1'
#
loop_
_entity.id
_entity.type
_entity.pdbx_description
1 polymer ?
#
loop_
_entity_poly.entity_id
_entity_poly.type
_entity_poly.pdbx_seq_one_letter_code
_entity_poly.pdbx_strand_id
1 'polypeptide(L)'
;MNNQGIQSYFQFKNVNWPDMWGATWETIWMTVVSIAIVAILGLLLGLLLFETSGSDKLSVKILNVIVGVFVNIFRSIPFIILIVLLLPLTQVLVGS
;
A
#
# COMPACT_ATOMS: atom_id res chain seq x y z
N MET A 1 34.58 8.04 -28.73
CA MET A 1 33.82 7.35 -27.66
C MET A 1 33.02 8.44 -26.95
N ASN A 2 31.74 8.58 -27.28
CA ASN A 2 30.96 9.76 -26.89
C ASN A 2 30.70 9.72 -25.37
N ASN A 3 31.16 10.75 -24.66
CA ASN A 3 31.16 10.86 -23.20
C ASN A 3 29.76 11.23 -22.64
N GLN A 4 28.70 10.64 -23.19
CA GLN A 4 27.30 11.00 -22.93
C GLN A 4 26.62 10.14 -21.86
N GLY A 5 27.37 9.36 -21.08
CA GLY A 5 26.81 8.44 -20.09
C GLY A 5 25.88 9.12 -19.07
N ILE A 6 26.17 10.35 -18.63
CA ILE A 6 25.33 11.09 -17.69
C ILE A 6 24.36 12.05 -18.40
N GLN A 7 24.78 12.63 -19.54
CA GLN A 7 23.96 13.60 -20.27
C GLN A 7 22.73 12.97 -20.95
N SER A 8 22.75 11.66 -21.21
CA SER A 8 21.60 10.91 -21.72
C SER A 8 20.43 10.86 -20.74
N TYR A 9 20.68 10.81 -19.42
CA TYR A 9 19.64 10.79 -18.39
C TYR A 9 18.88 12.12 -18.26
N PHE A 10 19.50 13.23 -18.67
CA PHE A 10 18.93 14.58 -18.54
C PHE A 10 18.42 15.14 -19.89
N GLN A 11 17.99 14.29 -20.82
CA GLN A 11 17.44 14.72 -22.11
C GLN A 11 15.94 15.07 -22.01
N PHE A 12 15.62 16.16 -21.31
CA PHE A 12 14.25 16.67 -21.13
C PHE A 12 13.55 17.09 -22.43
N LYS A 13 14.30 17.19 -23.54
CA LYS A 13 13.76 17.53 -24.86
C LYS A 13 12.82 16.45 -25.42
N ASN A 14 13.01 15.19 -25.02
CA ASN A 14 12.21 14.05 -25.51
C ASN A 14 11.05 13.68 -24.57
N VAL A 15 10.83 14.49 -23.52
CA VAL A 15 9.76 14.24 -22.56
C VAL A 15 8.43 14.67 -23.16
N ASN A 16 7.48 13.74 -23.19
CA ASN A 16 6.09 14.05 -23.49
C ASN A 16 5.42 14.63 -22.23
N TRP A 17 5.41 15.96 -22.13
CA TRP A 17 4.84 16.69 -20.99
C TRP A 17 3.36 16.37 -20.70
N PRO A 18 2.47 16.23 -21.71
CA PRO A 18 1.13 15.69 -21.52
C PRO A 18 1.07 14.34 -20.79
N ASP A 19 1.87 13.36 -21.22
CA ASP A 19 1.87 12.02 -20.61
C ASP A 19 2.41 12.06 -19.17
N MET A 20 3.43 12.89 -18.93
CA MET A 20 3.96 13.11 -17.59
C MET A 20 2.89 13.66 -16.62
N TRP A 21 2.06 14.60 -17.09
CA TRP A 21 0.97 15.13 -16.29
C TRP A 21 -0.08 14.06 -16.01
N GLY A 22 -0.43 13.24 -17.01
CA GLY A 22 -1.31 12.08 -16.85
C GLY A 22 -0.81 11.10 -15.78
N ALA A 23 0.44 10.66 -15.89
CA ALA A 23 1.05 9.72 -14.93
C ALA A 23 1.15 10.31 -13.50
N THR A 24 1.38 11.62 -13.40
CA THR A 24 1.37 12.32 -12.10
C THR A 24 -0.02 12.26 -11.48
N TRP A 25 -1.06 12.52 -12.28
CA TRP A 25 -2.44 12.45 -11.84
C TRP A 25 -2.84 11.04 -11.41
N GLU A 26 -2.45 10.01 -12.16
CA GLU A 26 -2.65 8.61 -11.80
C GLU A 26 -2.04 8.27 -10.44
N THR A 27 -0.80 8.71 -10.20
CA THR A 27 -0.11 8.50 -8.92
C THR A 27 -0.86 9.17 -7.77
N ILE A 28 -1.30 10.41 -7.96
CA ILE A 28 -2.08 11.15 -6.96
C ILE A 28 -3.40 10.43 -6.68
N TRP A 29 -4.12 10.05 -7.73
CA TRP A 29 -5.40 9.37 -7.63
C TRP A 29 -5.29 8.06 -6.85
N MET A 30 -4.34 7.18 -7.22
CA MET A 30 -4.10 5.93 -6.52
C MET A 30 -3.70 6.14 -5.06
N THR A 31 -2.87 7.15 -4.80
CA THR A 31 -2.37 7.46 -3.45
C THR A 31 -3.50 7.96 -2.55
N VAL A 32 -4.29 8.92 -3.01
CA VAL A 32 -5.37 9.54 -2.22
C VAL A 32 -6.43 8.51 -1.86
N VAL A 33 -6.89 7.73 -2.84
CA VAL A 33 -7.90 6.68 -2.61
C VAL A 33 -7.37 5.61 -1.67
N SER A 34 -6.12 5.16 -1.85
CA SER A 34 -5.52 4.16 -0.97
C SER A 34 -5.38 4.67 0.46
N ILE A 35 -4.90 5.90 0.66
CA ILE A 35 -4.78 6.51 2.00
C ILE A 35 -6.14 6.62 2.66
N ALA A 36 -7.18 7.05 1.94
CA ALA A 36 -8.53 7.17 2.49
C ALA A 36 -9.05 5.82 3.01
N ILE A 37 -8.92 4.76 2.21
CA ILE A 37 -9.36 3.41 2.59
C ILE A 37 -8.53 2.87 3.76
N VAL A 38 -7.20 3.00 3.70
CA VAL A 38 -6.29 2.54 4.76
C VAL A 38 -6.53 3.31 6.05
N ALA A 39 -6.81 4.61 5.99
CA ALA A 39 -7.13 5.40 7.17
C ALA A 39 -8.40 4.89 7.84
N ILE A 40 -9.49 4.68 7.08
CA ILE A 40 -10.75 4.19 7.65
C ILE A 40 -10.57 2.79 8.25
N LEU A 41 -10.05 1.83 7.48
CA LEU A 41 -9.90 0.45 7.94
C LEU A 41 -8.86 0.33 9.07
N GLY A 42 -7.75 1.06 8.95
CA GLY A 42 -6.68 1.08 9.94
C GLY A 42 -7.13 1.71 11.26
N LEU A 43 -7.95 2.77 11.22
CA LEU A 43 -8.54 3.34 12.43
C LEU A 43 -9.54 2.40 13.09
N LEU A 44 -10.40 1.73 12.32
CA LEU A 44 -11.35 0.76 12.87
C LEU A 44 -10.64 -0.42 13.55
N LEU A 45 -9.63 -1.00 12.90
CA LEU A 45 -8.82 -2.09 13.48
C LEU A 45 -7.99 -1.61 14.67
N GLY A 46 -7.41 -0.40 14.57
CA GLY A 46 -6.63 0.21 15.65
C GLY A 46 -7.47 0.48 16.90
N LEU A 47 -8.69 1.00 16.72
CA LEU A 47 -9.63 1.25 17.81
C LEU A 47 -10.10 -0.07 18.44
N LEU A 48 -10.39 -1.09 17.63
CA LEU A 48 -10.74 -2.42 18.13
C LEU A 48 -9.62 -2.99 19.00
N LEU A 49 -8.37 -2.92 18.55
CA LEU A 49 -7.22 -3.38 19.34
C LEU A 49 -7.02 -2.57 20.61
N PHE A 50 -7.26 -1.25 20.55
CA PHE A 50 -7.16 -0.37 21.72
C PHE A 50 -8.19 -0.75 22.78
N GLU A 51 -9.48 -0.82 22.41
CA GLU A 51 -10.58 -1.15 23.33
C GLU A 51 -10.44 -2.57 23.92
N THR A 52 -9.94 -3.52 23.13
CA THR A 52 -9.84 -4.93 23.57
C THR A 52 -8.58 -5.23 24.41
N SER A 53 -7.61 -4.31 24.48
CA SER A 53 -6.31 -4.53 25.15
C SER A 53 -6.41 -4.69 26.68
N GLY A 54 -7.37 -4.03 27.33
CA GLY A 54 -7.53 -4.02 28.79
C GLY A 54 -8.63 -4.94 29.33
N SER A 55 -9.29 -5.74 28.49
CA SER A 55 -10.43 -6.55 28.91
C SER A 55 -10.01 -7.82 29.65
N ASP A 56 -10.64 -8.13 30.78
CA ASP A 56 -10.41 -9.37 31.54
C ASP A 56 -11.09 -10.63 30.96
N LYS A 57 -12.03 -10.45 30.03
CA LYS A 57 -12.71 -11.57 29.37
C LYS A 57 -11.75 -12.31 28.42
N LEU A 58 -11.60 -13.62 28.63
CA LEU A 58 -10.71 -14.47 27.83
C LEU A 58 -11.01 -14.41 26.32
N SER A 59 -12.30 -14.39 25.94
CA SER A 59 -12.72 -14.29 24.54
C SER A 59 -12.24 -13.00 23.87
N VAL A 60 -12.27 -11.88 24.59
CA VAL A 60 -11.83 -10.58 24.09
C VAL A 60 -10.30 -10.52 23.99
N LYS A 61 -9.59 -11.13 24.95
CA LYS A 61 -8.12 -11.27 24.87
C LYS A 61 -7.69 -12.09 23.64
N ILE A 62 -8.38 -13.20 23.36
CA ILE A 62 -8.11 -14.02 22.17
C ILE A 62 -8.34 -13.22 20.90
N LEU A 63 -9.45 -12.47 20.81
CA LEU A 63 -9.74 -11.60 19.66
C LEU A 63 -8.63 -10.57 19.45
N ASN A 64 -8.21 -9.89 20.53
CA ASN A 64 -7.12 -8.91 20.48
C ASN A 64 -5.82 -9.53 19.94
N VAL A 65 -5.45 -10.72 20.42
CA VAL A 65 -4.26 -11.43 19.97
C VAL A 65 -4.37 -11.80 18.49
N ILE A 66 -5.50 -12.36 18.03
CA ILE A 66 -5.68 -12.76 16.62
C ILE A 66 -5.58 -11.55 15.69
N VAL A 67 -6.31 -10.48 16.01
CA VAL A 67 -6.29 -9.25 15.21
C VAL A 67 -4.90 -8.61 15.26
N GLY A 68 -4.25 -8.61 16.42
CA GLY A 68 -2.91 -8.07 16.60
C GLY A 68 -1.87 -8.83 15.79
N VAL A 69 -1.91 -10.16 15.81
CA VAL A 69 -1.06 -11.02 14.99
C VAL A 69 -1.29 -10.75 13.50
N PHE A 70 -2.55 -10.68 13.07
CA PHE A 70 -2.90 -10.35 11.69
C PHE A 70 -2.29 -9.00 11.28
N VAL A 71 -2.58 -7.93 12.01
CA VAL A 71 -2.04 -6.59 11.73
C VAL A 71 -0.51 -6.59 11.71
N ASN A 72 0.14 -7.27 12.65
CA ASN A 72 1.60 -7.35 12.71
C ASN A 72 2.19 -8.10 11.51
N ILE A 73 1.56 -9.17 11.02
CA ILE A 73 1.97 -9.89 9.81
C ILE A 73 1.93 -8.95 8.60
N PHE A 74 0.81 -8.28 8.34
CA PHE A 74 0.70 -7.38 7.18
C PHE A 74 1.71 -6.22 7.25
N ARG A 75 1.97 -5.69 8.44
CA ARG A 75 2.96 -4.61 8.62
C ARG A 75 4.41 -5.05 8.44
N SER A 76 4.72 -6.32 8.67
CA SER A 76 6.09 -6.84 8.59
C SER A 76 6.46 -7.36 7.20
N ILE A 77 5.48 -7.61 6.33
CA ILE A 77 5.73 -7.97 4.92
C ILE A 77 6.25 -6.74 4.16
N PRO A 78 7.45 -6.82 3.53
CA PRO A 78 7.94 -5.75 2.67
C PRO A 78 6.99 -5.48 1.50
N PHE A 79 6.79 -4.20 1.17
CA PHE A 79 5.82 -3.80 0.14
C PHE A 79 6.02 -4.49 -1.21
N ILE A 80 7.27 -4.66 -1.65
CA ILE A 80 7.61 -5.35 -2.90
C ILE A 80 7.10 -6.81 -2.90
N ILE A 81 7.25 -7.51 -1.77
CA ILE A 81 6.76 -8.90 -1.64
C ILE A 81 5.24 -8.92 -1.67
N LEU A 82 4.58 -7.98 -0.98
CA LEU A 82 3.13 -7.88 -0.96
C LEU A 82 2.55 -7.67 -2.37
N ILE A 83 3.16 -6.79 -3.19
CA ILE A 83 2.74 -6.61 -4.59
C ILE A 83 2.76 -7.94 -5.34
N VAL A 84 3.87 -8.68 -5.26
CA VAL A 84 4.02 -9.96 -5.97
C VAL A 84 2.98 -10.99 -5.49
N LEU A 85 2.73 -11.05 -4.18
CA LEU A 85 1.70 -11.92 -3.60
C LEU A 85 0.28 -11.56 -4.05
N LEU A 86 0.03 -10.27 -4.32
CA LEU A 86 -1.27 -9.78 -4.77
C LEU A 86 -1.51 -9.99 -6.27
N LEU A 87 -0.48 -10.21 -7.10
CA LEU A 87 -0.63 -10.45 -8.54
C LEU A 87 -1.73 -11.48 -8.88
N PRO A 88 -1.71 -12.73 -8.37
CA PRO A 88 -2.75 -13.71 -8.68
C PRO A 88 -4.13 -13.27 -8.18
N LEU A 89 -4.22 -12.61 -7.03
CA LEU A 89 -5.48 -12.11 -6.48
C LEU A 89 -6.08 -11.01 -7.36
N THR A 90 -5.26 -10.06 -7.80
CA THR A 90 -5.70 -8.94 -8.65
C THR A 90 -6.16 -9.44 -10.03
N GLN A 91 -5.50 -10.45 -10.60
CA GLN A 91 -5.92 -11.08 -11.85
C GLN A 91 -7.30 -11.74 -11.73
N VAL A 92 -7.60 -12.39 -10.61
CA VAL A 92 -8.93 -12.99 -10.38
C VAL A 92 -10.02 -11.92 -10.20
N LEU A 93 -9.70 -10.81 -9.53
CA LEU A 93 -10.70 -9.78 -9.18
C LEU A 93 -10.99 -8.78 -10.32
N VAL A 94 -9.98 -8.45 -11.13
CA VAL A 94 -10.07 -7.41 -12.17
C VAL A 94 -9.93 -8.00 -13.58
N GLY A 95 -9.26 -9.15 -13.71
CA GLY A 95 -8.99 -9.80 -15.00
C GLY A 95 -10.08 -10.75 -15.48
N SER A 96 -11.29 -10.69 -14.91
CA SER A 96 -12.50 -11.29 -15.48
C SER A 96 -13.01 -10.52 -16.69
#